data_AF-A0A1H9E437-F1
#
_entry.id   AF-A0A1H9E437-F1
#
_cell.length_a   1.000
_cell.length_b   1.000
_cell.length_c   1.000
_cell.angle_alpha   90.00
_cell.angle_beta   90.00
_cell.angle_gamma   90.00
#
_symmetry.space_group_name_H-M   'P 1'
#
loop_
_entity.id
_entity.type
_entity.pdbx_description
1 polymer ?
#
loop_
_entity_poly.entity_id
_entity_poly.type
_entity_poly.pdbx_seq_one_letter_code
_entity_poly.pdbx_strand_id
1 'polypeptide(L)'
;MKKYLSILFLVFYLFSMTEVHQLLKTPLLVDHYLEHKNENKELSLLSFLEMHYLNGNHIDADHDKDIQLPFKNFQDNHPNVVLALPEQIVFFQPQITLDDELVPNFNKSQIFISSFLTNIWQPPKIA
;
A
#
# COMPACT_ATOMS: atom_id res chain seq x y z
N MET A 1 23.03 -8.73 -2.31
CA MET A 1 22.41 -9.48 -1.19
C MET A 1 21.18 -8.78 -0.62
N LYS A 2 21.26 -7.53 -0.14
CA LYS A 2 20.10 -6.79 0.42
C LYS A 2 18.87 -6.77 -0.50
N LYS A 3 19.06 -6.53 -1.81
CA LYS A 3 17.99 -6.54 -2.82
C LYS A 3 17.21 -7.88 -2.86
N TYR A 4 17.91 -9.01 -2.92
CA TYR A 4 17.27 -10.33 -2.97
C TYR A 4 16.53 -10.64 -1.68
N LEU A 5 17.10 -10.26 -0.54
CA LEU A 5 16.43 -10.42 0.76
C LEU A 5 15.16 -9.56 0.85
N SER A 6 15.20 -8.32 0.35
CA SER A 6 14.00 -7.46 0.26
C SER A 6 12.94 -8.04 -0.66
N ILE A 7 13.31 -8.58 -1.82
CA ILE A 7 12.37 -9.25 -2.74
C ILE A 7 11.76 -10.48 -2.06
N LEU A 8 12.57 -11.28 -1.37
CA LEU A 8 12.09 -12.46 -0.64
C LEU A 8 11.03 -12.07 0.41
N PHE A 9 11.31 -11.05 1.23
CA PHE A 9 10.34 -10.57 2.22
C PHE A 9 9.09 -9.98 1.57
N LEU A 10 9.22 -9.29 0.43
CA LEU A 10 8.06 -8.79 -0.30
C LEU A 10 7.18 -9.93 -0.82
N VAL A 11 7.78 -11.00 -1.36
CA VAL A 11 7.04 -12.18 -1.82
C VAL A 11 6.33 -12.83 -0.63
N PHE A 12 7.01 -13.08 0.48
CA PHE A 12 6.37 -13.63 1.68
C PHE A 12 5.23 -12.74 2.18
N TYR A 13 5.42 -11.42 2.19
CA TYR A 13 4.38 -10.48 2.57
C TYR A 13 3.17 -10.57 1.64
N LEU A 14 3.36 -10.63 0.33
CA LEU A 14 2.26 -10.79 -0.64
C LEU A 14 1.50 -12.09 -0.43
N PHE A 15 2.20 -13.21 -0.28
CA PHE A 15 1.55 -14.50 -0.04
C PHE A 15 0.85 -14.57 1.33
N SER A 16 1.38 -13.88 2.36
CA SER A 16 0.85 -13.93 3.73
C SER A 16 -0.16 -12.85 4.07
N MET A 17 -0.27 -11.77 3.29
CA MET A 17 -1.23 -10.68 3.53
C MET A 17 -2.28 -10.53 2.43
N THR A 18 -2.19 -11.31 1.34
CA THR A 18 -3.14 -11.24 0.23
C THR A 18 -3.52 -12.64 -0.26
N GLU A 19 -4.57 -12.69 -1.08
CA GLU A 19 -5.06 -13.92 -1.71
C GLU A 19 -4.17 -14.43 -2.87
N VAL A 20 -2.96 -13.91 -3.06
CA VAL A 20 -2.02 -14.39 -4.10
C VAL A 20 -1.71 -15.89 -3.94
N HIS A 21 -1.77 -16.42 -2.71
CA HIS A 21 -1.60 -17.85 -2.45
C HIS A 21 -2.69 -18.72 -3.11
N GLN A 22 -3.89 -18.18 -3.39
CA GLN A 22 -4.94 -18.90 -4.10
C GLN A 22 -4.52 -19.26 -5.54
N LEU A 23 -3.56 -18.54 -6.14
CA LEU A 23 -2.98 -18.90 -7.44
C LEU A 23 -2.26 -20.26 -7.42
N LEU A 24 -1.91 -20.79 -6.24
CA LEU A 24 -1.38 -22.16 -6.14
C LEU A 24 -2.45 -23.22 -6.45
N LYS A 25 -3.74 -22.88 -6.38
CA LYS A 25 -4.88 -23.74 -6.76
C LYS A 25 -5.20 -23.69 -8.26
N THR A 26 -4.46 -22.93 -9.07
CA THR A 26 -4.68 -22.84 -10.53
C THR A 26 -4.68 -24.20 -11.24
N PRO A 27 -3.86 -25.20 -10.87
CA PRO A 27 -3.94 -26.53 -11.47
C PRO A 27 -5.33 -27.19 -11.33
N LEU A 28 -5.99 -27.04 -10.16
CA LEU A 28 -7.33 -27.57 -9.93
C LEU A 28 -8.37 -26.94 -10.87
N LEU A 29 -8.25 -25.63 -11.11
CA LEU A 29 -9.10 -24.91 -12.05
C LEU A 29 -8.89 -25.40 -13.50
N VAL A 30 -7.65 -25.67 -13.89
CA VAL A 30 -7.34 -26.20 -15.23
C VAL A 30 -7.90 -27.61 -15.39
N ASP A 31 -7.72 -28.48 -14.39
CA ASP A 31 -8.23 -29.86 -14.44
C ASP A 31 -9.77 -29.87 -14.53
N HIS A 32 -10.46 -29.07 -13.73
CA HIS A 32 -11.93 -28.94 -13.77
C HIS A 32 -12.42 -28.35 -15.09
N TYR A 33 -11.73 -27.35 -15.64
CA TYR A 33 -12.03 -26.83 -16.97
C TYR A 33 -11.90 -27.89 -18.07
N LEU A 34 -10.85 -28.72 -18.01
CA LEU A 34 -10.64 -29.79 -18.98
C LEU A 34 -11.71 -30.88 -18.88
N GLU A 35 -12.21 -31.18 -17.68
CA GLU A 35 -13.35 -32.09 -17.46
C GLU A 35 -14.60 -31.59 -18.21
N HIS A 36 -15.03 -30.35 -17.96
CA HIS A 36 -16.17 -29.77 -18.67
C HIS A 36 -15.93 -29.58 -20.18
N LYS A 37 -14.68 -29.33 -20.60
CA LYS A 37 -14.32 -29.23 -22.02
C LYS A 37 -14.41 -30.57 -22.74
N ASN A 38 -14.15 -31.67 -22.04
CA ASN A 38 -14.30 -33.02 -22.58
C ASN A 38 -15.78 -33.39 -22.74
N GLU A 39 -16.64 -32.97 -21.82
CA GLU A 39 -18.10 -33.15 -21.90
C GLU A 39 -18.73 -32.24 -22.97
N ASN A 40 -18.30 -30.97 -23.02
CA ASN A 40 -18.79 -29.97 -23.97
C ASN A 40 -17.61 -29.32 -24.71
N LYS A 41 -17.35 -29.81 -25.92
CA LYS A 41 -16.25 -29.31 -26.77
C LYS A 41 -16.39 -27.84 -27.17
N GLU A 42 -17.60 -27.28 -27.15
CA GLU A 42 -17.85 -25.87 -27.49
C GLU A 42 -17.70 -24.94 -26.27
N LEU A 43 -17.52 -25.49 -25.07
CA LEU A 43 -17.36 -24.68 -23.86
C LEU A 43 -16.09 -23.83 -23.93
N SER A 44 -16.24 -22.52 -23.79
CA SER A 44 -15.10 -21.60 -23.71
C SER A 44 -14.62 -21.45 -22.27
N LEU A 45 -13.36 -21.07 -22.08
CA LEU A 45 -12.83 -20.77 -20.75
C LEU A 45 -13.63 -19.65 -20.05
N LEU A 46 -14.04 -18.61 -20.79
CA LEU A 46 -14.82 -17.51 -20.21
C LEU A 46 -16.20 -18.00 -19.75
N SER A 47 -16.86 -18.85 -20.55
CA SER A 47 -18.15 -19.45 -20.18
C SER A 47 -18.03 -20.35 -18.95
N PHE A 48 -16.94 -21.11 -18.84
CA PHE A 48 -16.65 -21.91 -17.65
C PHE A 48 -16.46 -21.04 -16.40
N LEU A 49 -15.72 -19.93 -16.52
CA LEU A 49 -15.52 -18.99 -15.41
C LEU A 49 -16.83 -18.29 -15.02
N GLU A 50 -17.66 -17.88 -15.99
CA GLU A 50 -18.97 -17.30 -15.73
C GLU A 50 -19.87 -18.27 -14.95
N MET A 51 -19.93 -19.53 -15.39
CA MET A 51 -20.70 -20.58 -14.72
C MET A 51 -20.27 -20.78 -13.26
N HIS A 52 -18.98 -20.78 -12.96
CA HIS A 52 -18.47 -21.07 -11.62
C HIS A 52 -18.27 -19.84 -10.72
N TYR A 53 -18.15 -18.62 -11.26
CA TYR A 53 -17.88 -17.42 -10.44
C TYR A 53 -19.02 -16.40 -10.45
N LEU A 54 -19.87 -16.38 -11.49
CA LEU A 54 -20.93 -15.39 -11.65
C LEU A 54 -22.34 -15.95 -11.41
N ASN A 55 -22.56 -17.23 -11.69
CA ASN A 55 -23.90 -17.84 -11.60
C ASN A 55 -24.32 -18.31 -10.19
N GLY A 56 -23.71 -17.77 -9.12
CA GLY A 56 -24.07 -18.11 -7.75
C GLY A 56 -23.61 -19.50 -7.29
N ASN A 57 -23.87 -19.82 -6.02
CA ASN A 57 -23.50 -21.12 -5.44
C ASN A 57 -24.69 -22.08 -5.56
N HIS A 58 -24.73 -22.83 -6.64
CA HIS A 58 -25.61 -23.99 -6.76
C HIS A 58 -24.94 -25.19 -6.08
N ILE A 59 -25.69 -25.93 -5.26
CA ILE A 59 -25.23 -27.20 -4.71
C ILE A 59 -25.68 -28.27 -5.70
N ASP A 60 -24.75 -28.69 -6.55
CA ASP A 60 -24.92 -29.79 -7.50
C ASP A 60 -23.86 -30.88 -7.25
N ALA A 61 -23.70 -31.80 -8.20
CA ALA A 61 -22.76 -32.92 -8.08
C ALA A 61 -21.30 -32.47 -8.02
N ASP A 62 -20.98 -31.29 -8.56
CA ASP A 62 -19.62 -30.76 -8.64
C ASP A 62 -19.29 -29.81 -7.49
N HIS A 63 -20.25 -29.54 -6.60
CA HIS A 63 -20.10 -28.63 -5.47
C HIS A 63 -18.79 -28.82 -4.67
N ASP A 64 -18.43 -30.07 -4.37
CA ASP A 64 -17.21 -30.39 -3.61
C ASP A 64 -15.92 -30.01 -4.35
N LYS A 65 -15.93 -30.04 -5.69
CA LYS A 65 -14.80 -29.58 -6.54
C LYS A 65 -14.83 -28.07 -6.68
N ASP A 66 -16.01 -27.49 -6.86
CA ASP A 66 -16.22 -26.06 -7.04
C ASP A 66 -15.68 -25.26 -5.85
N ILE A 67 -15.98 -25.69 -4.62
CA ILE A 67 -15.50 -25.03 -3.41
C ILE A 67 -13.96 -25.04 -3.27
N GLN A 68 -13.26 -25.93 -3.99
CA GLN A 68 -11.81 -26.00 -4.00
C GLN A 68 -11.17 -25.07 -5.05
N LEU A 69 -11.98 -24.46 -5.93
CA LEU A 69 -11.49 -23.53 -6.93
C LEU A 69 -10.87 -22.28 -6.29
N PRO A 70 -9.84 -21.69 -6.93
CA PRO A 70 -9.19 -20.49 -6.42
C PRO A 70 -10.21 -19.37 -6.22
N PHE A 71 -10.14 -18.66 -5.09
CA PHE A 71 -11.03 -17.53 -4.79
C PHE A 71 -12.54 -17.86 -4.66
N LYS A 72 -12.95 -19.14 -4.63
CA LYS A 72 -14.36 -19.52 -4.43
C LYS A 72 -14.78 -19.51 -2.96
N ASN A 73 -13.88 -19.94 -2.07
CA ASN A 73 -14.08 -19.92 -0.63
C ASN A 73 -13.31 -18.77 0.03
N PHE A 74 -14.04 -17.80 0.59
CA PHE A 74 -13.48 -16.69 1.36
C PHE A 74 -13.08 -17.09 2.80
N GLN A 75 -13.24 -18.35 3.16
CA GLN A 75 -13.11 -18.82 4.54
C GLN A 75 -11.72 -19.37 4.87
N ASP A 76 -10.81 -19.39 3.91
CA ASP A 76 -9.40 -19.78 4.10
C ASP A 76 -8.63 -18.68 4.85
N ASN A 77 -8.87 -18.57 6.16
CA ASN A 77 -7.93 -18.14 7.21
C ASN A 77 -7.00 -16.95 6.94
N HIS A 78 -7.41 -15.95 6.18
CA HIS A 78 -6.70 -14.68 6.17
C HIS A 78 -7.30 -13.71 7.18
N PRO A 79 -6.49 -12.92 7.90
CA PRO A 79 -7.02 -11.73 8.54
C PRO A 79 -7.61 -10.91 7.40
N ASN A 80 -8.94 -10.77 7.38
CA ASN A 80 -9.59 -9.73 6.61
C ASN A 80 -8.73 -8.48 6.84
N VAL A 81 -8.05 -8.01 5.79
CA VAL A 81 -7.39 -6.71 5.84
C VAL A 81 -8.57 -5.75 5.89
N VAL A 82 -9.11 -5.56 7.09
CA VAL A 82 -9.91 -4.43 7.44
C VAL A 82 -8.92 -3.30 7.30
N LEU A 83 -8.90 -2.70 6.10
CA LEU A 83 -8.48 -1.33 5.96
C LEU A 83 -9.37 -0.59 6.94
N ALA A 84 -8.85 -0.36 8.15
CA ALA A 84 -9.40 0.58 9.09
C ALA A 84 -9.21 1.94 8.42
N LEU A 85 -10.08 2.23 7.45
CA LEU A 85 -10.23 3.56 6.92
C LEU A 85 -10.58 4.40 8.14
N PRO A 86 -9.76 5.41 8.48
CA PRO A 86 -10.15 6.31 9.54
C PRO A 86 -11.52 6.85 9.17
N GLU A 87 -12.49 6.66 10.05
CA GLU A 87 -13.89 7.08 9.88
C GLU A 87 -14.02 8.59 9.56
N GLN A 88 -12.94 9.33 9.82
CA GLN A 88 -12.79 10.75 9.60
C GLN A 88 -11.41 11.06 8.99
N ILE A 89 -11.40 11.57 7.75
CA ILE A 89 -10.27 12.32 7.23
C ILE A 89 -10.26 13.66 7.99
N VAL A 90 -9.54 13.73 9.10
CA VAL A 90 -9.35 14.99 9.81
C VAL A 90 -8.37 15.83 9.00
N PHE A 91 -8.91 16.77 8.22
CA PHE A 91 -8.11 17.87 7.70
C PHE A 91 -7.65 18.70 8.90
N PHE A 92 -6.39 18.56 9.30
CA PHE A 92 -5.79 19.51 10.22
C PHE A 92 -5.78 20.87 9.52
N GLN A 93 -6.65 21.78 9.96
CA GLN A 93 -6.38 23.19 9.70
C GLN A 93 -5.09 23.51 10.45
N PRO A 94 -4.03 23.98 9.77
CA PRO A 94 -2.85 24.45 10.48
C PRO A 94 -3.32 25.58 11.39
N GLN A 95 -3.30 25.35 12.69
CA GLN A 95 -3.36 26.43 13.67
C GLN A 95 -2.07 27.20 13.44
N ILE A 96 -2.17 28.35 12.77
CA ILE A 96 -1.09 29.33 12.76
C ILE A 96 -1.03 29.81 14.21
N THR A 97 -0.23 29.16 15.04
CA THR A 97 0.31 29.82 16.22
C THR A 97 1.19 30.91 15.65
N LEU A 98 0.66 32.13 15.64
CA LEU A 98 1.52 33.28 15.79
C LEU A 98 2.17 33.08 17.16
N ASP A 99 3.31 32.37 17.18
CA ASP A 99 4.22 32.50 18.30
C ASP A 99 4.39 33.99 18.47
N ASP A 100 3.96 34.50 19.62
CA ASP A 100 4.28 35.86 20.05
C ASP A 100 5.72 36.09 19.66
N GLU A 101 5.96 37.12 18.82
CA GLU A 101 7.26 37.47 18.29
C GLU A 101 8.31 37.14 19.35
N LEU A 102 9.21 36.20 19.05
CA LEU A 102 10.43 36.05 19.82
C LEU A 102 11.15 37.38 19.69
N VAL A 103 10.82 38.33 20.57
CA VAL A 103 11.54 39.60 20.70
C VAL A 103 12.96 39.15 20.98
N PRO A 104 13.91 39.37 20.05
CA PRO A 104 15.26 38.95 20.31
C PRO A 104 15.71 39.77 21.51
N ASN A 105 16.09 39.08 22.59
CA ASN A 105 16.60 39.73 23.78
C ASN A 105 18.00 40.28 23.44
N PHE A 106 18.03 41.41 22.74
CA PHE A 106 19.25 42.15 22.46
C PHE A 106 19.70 42.79 23.75
N ASN A 107 20.46 42.04 24.54
CA ASN A 107 21.18 42.60 25.67
C ASN A 107 22.21 43.60 25.13
N LYS A 108 21.84 44.89 25.10
CA LYS A 108 22.66 46.00 24.61
C LYS A 108 24.07 46.06 25.22
N SER A 109 24.26 45.40 26.37
CA SER A 109 25.53 45.34 27.11
C SER A 109 26.58 44.39 26.52
N GLN A 110 26.25 43.52 25.56
CA GLN A 110 27.18 42.53 24.99
C GLN A 110 27.67 42.87 23.58
N ILE A 111 27.34 44.05 23.06
CA ILE A 111 27.83 44.50 21.77
C ILE A 111 29.25 45.06 21.95
N PHE A 112 30.25 44.17 21.96
CA PHE A 112 31.64 44.56 21.80
C PHE A 112 31.91 44.90 20.32
N ILE A 113 31.43 46.06 19.87
CA ILE A 113 31.94 46.64 18.62
C ILE A 113 33.36 47.10 18.91
N SER A 114 34.35 46.33 18.42
CA SER A 114 35.72 46.81 18.34
C SER A 114 35.73 48.11 17.53
N SER A 115 36.34 49.17 18.07
CA SER A 115 36.53 50.47 17.40
C SER A 115 37.29 50.36 16.06
N PHE A 116 37.88 49.20 15.80
CA PHE A 116 38.51 48.85 14.54
C PHE A 116 37.49 48.67 13.39
N LEU A 117 36.28 48.17 13.69
CA LEU A 117 35.26 47.88 12.68
C LEU A 117 34.58 49.14 12.13
N THR A 118 34.54 50.23 12.89
CA THR A 118 33.98 51.51 12.43
C THR A 118 34.89 52.26 11.46
N ASN A 119 36.17 51.87 11.34
CA ASN A 119 37.12 52.50 10.43
C ASN A 119 37.19 51.86 9.03
N ILE A 120 36.52 50.73 8.81
CA ILE A 120 36.60 49.99 7.53
C ILE A 120 35.82 50.69 6.42
N TRP A 121 34.81 51.49 6.78
CA TRP A 121 33.91 52.16 5.83
C TRP A 121 34.18 53.67 5.69
N GLN A 122 35.42 54.12 5.88
CA GLN A 122 35.76 55.51 5.59
C GLN A 122 36.15 55.69 4.12
N PRO A 123 35.64 56.71 3.42
CA PRO A 123 36.07 57.01 2.06
C PRO A 123 37.55 57.43 2.02
N PRO A 124 38.22 57.32 0.86
CA PRO A 124 39.62 57.71 0.72
C PRO A 124 39.82 59.18 1.10
N LYS A 125 40.76 59.45 2.00
CA LYS A 125 41.17 60.83 2.31
C LYS A 125 42.09 61.30 1.20
N ILE A 126 41.70 62.37 0.52
CA ILE A 126 42.53 63.03 -0.48
C ILE A 126 43.67 63.73 0.27
N ALA A 127 44.91 63.56 -0.21
CA ALA A 127 46.11 64.17 0.34
C ALA A 127 46.20 65.66 0.01
#